data_AF-A0A7S2LB86-F1
#
_entry.id   AF-A0A7S2LB86-F1
#
_cell.length_a   1.000
_cell.length_b   1.000
_cell.length_c   1.000
_cell.angle_alpha   90.00
_cell.angle_beta   90.00
_cell.angle_gamma   90.00
#
_symmetry.space_group_name_H-M   'P 1'
#
loop_
_entity.id
_entity.type
_entity.pdbx_description
1 polymer ?
#
loop_
_entity_poly.entity_id
_entity_poly.type
_entity_poly.pdbx_seq_one_letter_code
_entity_poly.pdbx_strand_id
1 'polypeptide(L)'
;REEEQGAYTVKPGSVLFDRHLWSENAAGQPYDAFRDVQNADLVLVMGTSLSGLTIDGLAYGDGRPRIVFDMTDAPVQSIKANGRWNDKDAFLQGSLDTCILDVLKRLGWLDQILHEDFLPKLCLSSLQALAAYAAKESFKEEEMGRIKGAIEAEIEREKRFYPE
;
A
#
# COMPACT_ATOMS: atom_id res chain seq x y z
N ARG A 1 -4.99 33.67 21.45
CA ARG A 1 -4.95 34.45 20.19
C ARG A 1 -5.77 33.82 19.06
N GLU A 2 -5.77 32.49 18.83
CA GLU A 2 -6.81 31.84 17.99
C GLU A 2 -8.05 31.42 18.81
N GLU A 3 -7.88 31.10 20.10
CA GLU A 3 -8.98 30.75 21.02
C GLU A 3 -10.01 31.89 21.24
N GLU A 4 -9.63 33.14 20.97
CA GLU A 4 -10.49 34.32 21.19
C GLU A 4 -11.32 34.71 19.96
N GLN A 5 -11.08 34.10 18.78
CA GLN A 5 -11.69 34.53 17.52
C GLN A 5 -12.73 33.54 16.93
N GLY A 6 -12.93 32.37 17.55
CA GLY A 6 -13.99 31.42 17.17
C GLY A 6 -13.87 30.80 15.77
N ALA A 7 -12.79 31.08 15.05
CA ALA A 7 -12.50 30.51 13.74
C ALA A 7 -11.52 29.35 13.89
N TYR A 8 -12.03 28.15 14.13
CA TYR A 8 -11.20 26.94 14.16
C TYR A 8 -10.99 26.45 12.73
N THR A 9 -9.72 26.27 12.34
CA THR A 9 -9.39 25.55 11.12
C THR A 9 -9.44 24.06 11.41
N VAL A 10 -10.49 23.38 10.96
CA VAL A 10 -10.55 21.92 11.02
C VAL A 10 -9.61 21.37 9.95
N LYS A 11 -8.60 20.61 10.38
CA LYS A 11 -7.68 19.92 9.48
C LYS A 11 -8.07 18.44 9.40
N PRO A 12 -7.92 17.76 8.24
CA PRO A 12 -8.07 16.32 8.17
C PRO A 12 -7.17 15.63 9.21
N GLY A 13 -7.56 14.43 9.64
CA GLY A 13 -6.74 13.57 10.52
C GLY A 13 -5.49 13.08 9.81
N SER A 14 -4.59 13.98 9.44
CA SER A 14 -3.32 13.72 8.78
C SER A 14 -2.20 14.25 9.66
N VAL A 15 -1.10 13.49 9.77
CA VAL A 15 0.10 13.96 10.46
C VAL A 15 0.83 14.94 9.54
N LEU A 16 1.06 16.16 10.03
CA LEU A 16 1.85 17.16 9.31
C LEU A 16 3.34 16.93 9.57
N PHE A 17 4.20 17.44 8.68
CA PHE A 17 5.63 17.53 8.96
C PHE A 17 5.88 18.20 10.32
N ASP A 18 6.92 17.72 11.01
CA ASP A 18 7.32 18.14 12.36
C ASP A 18 6.27 17.92 13.46
N ARG A 19 5.28 17.05 13.21
CA ARG A 19 4.33 16.59 14.24
C ARG A 19 4.65 15.16 14.67
N HIS A 20 4.17 14.83 15.86
CA HIS A 20 4.28 13.47 16.37
C HIS A 20 3.40 12.52 15.53
N LEU A 21 3.97 11.36 15.22
CA LEU A 21 3.19 10.23 14.72
C LEU A 21 2.12 9.87 15.76
N TRP A 22 1.05 9.25 15.29
CA TRP A 22 0.00 8.77 16.19
C TRP A 22 0.56 7.74 17.16
N SER A 23 0.06 7.80 18.39
CA SER A 23 0.34 6.85 19.46
C SER A 23 -0.91 6.07 19.86
N GLU A 24 -2.05 6.36 19.24
CA GLU A 24 -3.34 5.72 19.49
C GLU A 24 -3.99 5.31 18.16
N ASN A 25 -4.66 4.16 18.16
CA ASN A 25 -5.40 3.67 17.01
C ASN A 25 -6.78 4.35 16.90
N ALA A 26 -7.55 4.03 15.87
CA ALA A 26 -8.88 4.61 15.64
C ALA A 26 -9.90 4.32 16.77
N ALA A 27 -9.63 3.33 17.63
CA ALA A 27 -10.45 3.01 18.80
C ALA A 27 -9.95 3.70 20.09
N GLY A 28 -8.93 4.56 20.01
CA GLY A 28 -8.32 5.25 21.15
C GLY A 28 -7.41 4.36 22.01
N GLN A 29 -7.00 3.20 21.50
CA GLN A 29 -6.08 2.31 22.23
C GLN A 29 -4.63 2.66 21.89
N PRO A 30 -3.72 2.65 22.88
CA PRO A 30 -2.29 2.87 22.61
C PRO A 30 -1.74 1.86 21.59
N TYR A 31 -0.90 2.33 20.67
CA TYR A 31 -0.16 1.47 19.75
C TYR A 31 1.29 1.95 19.58
N ASP A 32 2.17 1.04 19.17
CA ASP A 32 3.57 1.32 18.87
C ASP A 32 4.01 0.50 17.66
N ALA A 33 3.98 1.12 16.48
CA ALA A 33 4.36 0.44 15.24
C ALA A 33 5.81 -0.05 15.25
N PHE A 34 6.72 0.62 15.96
CA PHE A 34 8.12 0.22 16.03
C PHE A 34 8.29 -1.05 16.85
N ARG A 35 7.49 -1.21 17.90
CA ARG A 35 7.42 -2.47 18.65
C ARG A 35 6.71 -3.57 17.87
N ASP A 36 5.66 -3.24 17.14
CA ASP A 36 4.92 -4.23 16.34
C ASP A 36 5.82 -4.88 15.27
N VAL A 37 6.67 -4.08 14.61
CA VAL A 37 7.60 -4.60 13.58
C VAL A 37 8.62 -5.58 14.14
N GLN A 38 9.04 -5.42 15.41
CA GLN A 38 9.97 -6.33 16.07
C GLN A 38 9.37 -7.72 16.29
N ASN A 39 8.04 -7.84 16.32
CA ASN A 39 7.32 -9.09 16.47
C ASN A 39 6.88 -9.69 15.12
N ALA A 40 7.18 -9.05 14.00
CA ALA A 40 6.80 -9.53 12.69
C ALA A 40 7.68 -10.70 12.22
N ASP A 41 7.07 -11.65 11.51
CA ASP A 41 7.77 -12.73 10.81
C ASP A 41 8.30 -12.27 9.44
N LEU A 42 7.63 -11.29 8.83
CA LEU A 42 7.93 -10.74 7.51
C LEU A 42 7.51 -9.27 7.44
N VAL A 43 8.35 -8.43 6.85
CA VAL A 43 8.03 -7.02 6.59
C VAL A 43 7.88 -6.80 5.09
N LEU A 44 6.73 -6.26 4.66
CA LEU A 44 6.49 -5.85 3.28
C LEU A 44 6.66 -4.33 3.18
N VAL A 45 7.63 -3.87 2.42
CA VAL A 45 7.88 -2.44 2.16
C VAL A 45 7.41 -2.12 0.74
N MET A 46 6.37 -1.32 0.60
CA MET A 46 5.66 -1.13 -0.67
C MET A 46 5.44 0.34 -0.96
N GLY A 47 5.75 0.79 -2.18
CA GLY A 47 5.37 2.12 -2.68
C GLY A 47 5.97 3.29 -1.89
N THR A 48 7.20 3.15 -1.41
CA THR A 48 7.89 4.19 -0.64
C THR A 48 9.36 4.28 -1.04
N SER A 49 9.86 5.51 -1.12
CA SER A 49 11.27 5.79 -1.38
C SER A 49 12.15 5.73 -0.13
N LEU A 50 11.56 5.66 1.07
CA LEU A 50 12.24 5.74 2.37
C LEU A 50 13.14 6.99 2.47
N SER A 51 12.50 8.16 2.39
CA SER A 51 13.12 9.47 2.18
C SER A 51 13.72 10.13 3.44
N GLY A 52 14.00 9.38 4.51
CA GLY A 52 14.60 9.88 5.75
C GLY A 52 13.59 10.34 6.81
N LEU A 53 12.36 9.83 6.79
CA LEU A 53 11.35 10.11 7.80
C LEU A 53 11.49 9.15 8.99
N THR A 54 10.98 9.55 10.16
CA THR A 54 10.97 8.68 11.36
C THR A 54 10.31 7.32 11.09
N ILE A 55 9.26 7.29 10.27
CA ILE A 55 8.54 6.07 9.91
C ILE A 55 9.40 5.08 9.12
N ASP A 56 10.46 5.55 8.44
CA ASP A 56 11.35 4.68 7.69
C ASP A 56 12.15 3.75 8.62
N GLY A 57 12.26 4.10 9.90
CA GLY A 57 12.82 3.22 10.93
C GLY A 57 12.08 1.87 11.04
N LEU A 58 10.80 1.80 10.65
CA LEU A 58 10.06 0.53 10.54
C LEU A 58 10.66 -0.36 9.46
N ALA A 59 11.07 0.24 8.34
CA ALA A 59 11.77 -0.48 7.29
C ALA A 59 13.20 -0.78 7.73
N TYR A 60 13.94 0.10 8.40
CA TYR A 60 15.36 -0.15 8.74
C TYR A 60 15.60 -1.22 9.83
N GLY A 61 14.53 -1.83 10.35
CA GLY A 61 14.52 -2.73 11.50
C GLY A 61 15.50 -3.92 11.48
N ASP A 62 15.47 -4.61 12.61
CA ASP A 62 16.42 -5.52 13.26
C ASP A 62 16.76 -6.86 12.56
N GLY A 63 16.66 -6.92 11.23
CA GLY A 63 17.09 -8.09 10.44
C GLY A 63 16.00 -9.15 10.24
N ARG A 64 14.73 -8.77 10.41
CA ARG A 64 13.58 -9.56 9.97
C ARG A 64 13.59 -9.72 8.44
N PRO A 65 13.13 -10.87 7.90
CA PRO A 65 12.94 -11.04 6.47
C PRO A 65 12.09 -9.92 5.90
N ARG A 66 12.47 -9.44 4.72
CA ARG A 66 11.81 -8.30 4.08
C ARG A 66 11.62 -8.53 2.62
N ILE A 67 10.50 -8.03 2.12
CA ILE A 67 10.25 -7.93 0.71
C ILE A 67 9.98 -6.47 0.37
N VAL A 68 10.83 -5.90 -0.48
CA VAL A 68 10.68 -4.53 -1.00
C VAL A 68 10.02 -4.60 -2.38
N PHE A 69 8.96 -3.83 -2.57
CA PHE A 69 8.23 -3.68 -3.83
C PHE A 69 8.31 -2.22 -4.27
N ASP A 70 9.06 -1.96 -5.33
CA ASP A 70 9.19 -0.61 -5.88
C ASP A 70 9.61 -0.67 -7.35
N MET A 71 9.35 0.40 -8.10
CA MET A 71 9.83 0.52 -9.48
C MET A 71 11.34 0.84 -9.54
N THR A 72 11.86 1.45 -8.48
CA THR A 72 13.24 1.93 -8.36
C THR A 72 13.97 1.23 -7.22
N ASP A 73 15.30 1.25 -7.24
CA ASP A 73 16.11 0.69 -6.15
C ASP A 73 16.30 1.66 -4.96
N ALA A 74 15.71 2.87 -5.02
CA ALA A 74 15.81 3.89 -3.98
C ALA A 74 15.55 3.36 -2.55
N PRO A 75 14.45 2.63 -2.26
CA PRO A 75 14.24 2.08 -0.92
C PRO A 75 15.32 1.07 -0.52
N VAL A 76 15.81 0.24 -1.46
CA VAL A 76 16.88 -0.72 -1.19
C VAL A 76 18.18 -0.01 -0.83
N GLN A 77 18.54 1.06 -1.57
CA GLN A 77 19.71 1.87 -1.26
C GLN A 77 19.57 2.57 0.10
N SER A 78 18.38 3.10 0.39
CA SER A 78 18.09 3.73 1.68
C SER A 78 18.23 2.74 2.85
N ILE A 79 17.73 1.52 2.69
CA ILE A 79 17.90 0.43 3.67
C ILE A 79 19.36 0.08 3.86
N LYS A 80 20.15 -0.03 2.79
CA LYS A 80 21.58 -0.33 2.87
C LYS A 80 22.37 0.78 3.57
N ALA A 81 21.96 2.03 3.40
CA ALA A 81 22.62 3.18 4.00
C ALA A 81 22.28 3.34 5.49
N ASN A 82 21.05 3.04 5.90
CA ASN A 82 20.54 3.32 7.25
C ASN A 82 20.31 2.08 8.12
N GLY A 83 20.42 0.88 7.55
CA GLY A 83 20.17 -0.39 8.23
C GLY A 83 21.01 -1.53 7.64
N ARG A 84 20.50 -2.75 7.71
CA ARG A 84 21.18 -3.94 7.19
C ARG A 84 20.34 -4.64 6.12
N TRP A 85 20.86 -4.66 4.89
CA TRP A 85 20.40 -5.58 3.86
C TRP A 85 21.08 -6.94 4.03
N ASN A 86 20.31 -8.02 4.10
CA ASN A 86 20.79 -9.37 4.33
C ASN A 86 20.23 -10.37 3.29
N ASP A 87 20.62 -11.63 3.43
CA ASP A 87 20.28 -12.73 2.51
C ASP A 87 18.81 -13.17 2.58
N LYS A 88 18.06 -12.72 3.60
CA LYS A 88 16.62 -12.93 3.74
C LYS A 88 15.80 -11.81 3.13
N ASP A 89 16.45 -10.77 2.61
CA ASP A 89 15.79 -9.63 1.99
C ASP A 89 15.65 -9.85 0.47
N ALA A 90 14.46 -9.57 -0.05
CA ALA A 90 14.14 -9.65 -1.46
C ALA A 90 13.71 -8.29 -2.00
N PHE A 91 14.08 -8.02 -3.25
CA PHE A 91 13.61 -6.85 -3.99
C PHE A 91 12.84 -7.31 -5.22
N LEU A 92 11.55 -7.01 -5.27
CA LEU A 92 10.70 -7.20 -6.44
C LEU A 92 10.57 -5.85 -7.14
N GLN A 93 11.42 -5.67 -8.15
CA GLN A 93 11.43 -4.45 -8.94
C GLN A 93 10.34 -4.48 -10.01
N GLY A 94 9.42 -3.52 -9.97
CA GLY A 94 8.35 -3.41 -10.95
C GLY A 94 7.17 -2.57 -10.47
N SER A 95 6.11 -2.56 -11.28
CA SER A 95 4.81 -2.00 -10.87
C SER A 95 4.30 -2.77 -9.65
N LEU A 96 3.94 -2.05 -8.59
CA LEU A 96 3.44 -2.63 -7.34
C LEU A 96 2.27 -3.58 -7.61
N ASP A 97 1.27 -3.15 -8.40
CA ASP A 97 0.11 -3.97 -8.74
C ASP A 97 0.53 -5.29 -9.41
N THR A 98 1.43 -5.23 -10.39
CA THR A 98 1.88 -6.45 -11.10
C THR A 98 2.62 -7.41 -10.17
N CYS A 99 3.54 -6.88 -9.34
CA CYS A 99 4.28 -7.70 -8.39
C CYS A 99 3.36 -8.36 -7.35
N ILE A 100 2.35 -7.64 -6.86
CA ILE A 100 1.36 -8.19 -5.91
C ILE A 100 0.50 -9.25 -6.59
N LEU A 101 0.04 -9.04 -7.83
CA LEU A 101 -0.72 -10.04 -8.57
C LEU A 101 0.08 -11.34 -8.78
N ASP A 102 1.37 -11.24 -9.09
CA ASP A 102 2.27 -12.40 -9.19
C ASP A 102 2.42 -13.14 -7.86
N VAL A 103 2.52 -12.41 -6.74
CA VAL A 103 2.56 -13.00 -5.40
C VAL A 103 1.25 -13.72 -5.10
N LEU A 104 0.10 -13.07 -5.33
CA LEU A 104 -1.21 -13.66 -5.10
C LEU A 104 -1.43 -14.92 -5.95
N LYS A 105 -0.99 -14.91 -7.21
CA LYS A 105 -1.01 -16.09 -8.07
C LYS A 105 -0.21 -17.24 -7.46
N ARG A 106 1.02 -16.98 -7.03
CA ARG A 106 1.92 -18.00 -6.43
C ARG A 106 1.40 -18.54 -5.10
N LEU A 107 0.66 -17.73 -4.34
CA LEU A 107 0.01 -18.15 -3.10
C LEU A 107 -1.33 -18.87 -3.34
N GLY A 108 -1.84 -18.91 -4.57
CA GLY A 108 -3.16 -19.45 -4.89
C GLY A 108 -4.32 -18.58 -4.39
N TRP A 109 -4.07 -17.29 -4.19
CA TRP A 109 -5.04 -16.31 -3.67
C TRP A 109 -5.56 -15.34 -4.72
N LEU A 110 -5.11 -15.48 -5.97
CA LEU A 110 -5.52 -14.59 -7.05
C LEU A 110 -7.04 -14.54 -7.23
N ASP A 111 -7.72 -15.69 -7.17
CA ASP A 111 -9.18 -15.76 -7.30
C ASP A 111 -9.92 -15.01 -6.20
N GLN A 112 -9.31 -14.85 -5.02
CA GLN A 112 -9.90 -14.09 -3.91
C GLN A 112 -10.03 -12.61 -4.27
N ILE A 113 -9.12 -12.06 -5.09
CA ILE A 113 -9.20 -10.65 -5.50
C ILE A 113 -10.45 -10.38 -6.33
N LEU A 114 -10.99 -11.41 -7.00
CA LEU A 114 -12.21 -11.32 -7.80
C LEU A 114 -13.48 -11.43 -6.95
N HIS A 115 -13.37 -11.73 -5.67
CA HIS A 115 -14.51 -11.78 -4.77
C HIS A 115 -15.16 -10.40 -4.61
N GLU A 116 -16.47 -10.37 -4.35
CA GLU A 116 -17.24 -9.11 -4.22
C GLU A 116 -16.77 -8.26 -3.03
N ASP A 117 -16.09 -8.88 -2.06
CA ASP A 117 -15.53 -8.18 -0.91
C ASP A 117 -14.24 -7.41 -1.22
N PHE A 118 -13.57 -7.72 -2.34
CA PHE A 118 -12.26 -7.16 -2.66
C PHE A 118 -12.27 -6.38 -3.97
N LEU A 119 -12.82 -6.95 -5.04
CA LEU A 119 -12.78 -6.36 -6.38
C LEU A 119 -13.33 -4.92 -6.41
N PRO A 120 -14.48 -4.59 -5.79
CA PRO A 120 -15.02 -3.22 -5.80
C PRO A 120 -14.24 -2.23 -4.94
N LYS A 121 -13.27 -2.69 -4.14
CA LYS A 121 -12.44 -1.84 -3.28
C LYS A 121 -11.13 -1.43 -3.94
N LEU A 122 -10.80 -2.02 -5.09
CA LEU A 122 -9.63 -1.63 -5.86
C LEU A 122 -9.88 -0.29 -6.54
N CYS A 123 -8.86 0.57 -6.57
CA CYS A 123 -8.93 1.81 -7.34
C CYS A 123 -8.83 1.53 -8.85
N LEU A 124 -9.20 2.53 -9.65
CA LEU A 124 -9.24 2.40 -11.10
C LEU A 124 -7.91 1.92 -11.70
N SER A 125 -6.77 2.45 -11.24
CA SER A 125 -5.45 2.03 -11.74
C SER A 125 -5.15 0.56 -11.44
N SER A 126 -5.45 0.09 -10.23
CA SER A 126 -5.26 -1.31 -9.85
C SER A 126 -6.21 -2.25 -10.59
N LEU A 127 -7.45 -1.83 -10.84
CA LEU A 127 -8.41 -2.58 -11.67
C LEU A 127 -7.93 -2.73 -13.12
N GLN A 128 -7.38 -1.66 -13.70
CA GLN A 128 -6.79 -1.69 -15.05
C GLN A 128 -5.55 -2.60 -15.09
N ALA A 129 -4.70 -2.56 -14.06
CA ALA A 129 -3.56 -3.46 -13.95
C ALA A 129 -4.01 -4.94 -13.84
N LEU A 130 -5.05 -5.22 -13.05
CA LEU A 130 -5.66 -6.54 -12.95
C LEU A 130 -6.23 -7.01 -14.30
N ALA A 131 -6.92 -6.15 -15.05
CA ALA A 131 -7.43 -6.48 -16.38
C ALA A 131 -6.30 -6.82 -17.37
N ALA A 132 -5.22 -6.03 -17.37
CA ALA A 132 -4.05 -6.28 -18.20
C ALA A 132 -3.32 -7.58 -17.81
N TYR A 133 -3.27 -7.89 -16.51
CA TYR A 133 -2.72 -9.13 -15.99
C TYR A 133 -3.58 -10.35 -16.40
N ALA A 134 -4.88 -10.26 -16.18
CA ALA A 134 -5.85 -11.31 -16.51
C ALA A 134 -5.88 -11.64 -18.01
N ALA A 135 -5.71 -10.63 -18.86
CA ALA A 135 -5.59 -10.82 -20.32
C ALA A 135 -4.32 -11.61 -20.72
N LYS A 136 -3.21 -11.45 -20.00
CA LYS A 136 -1.98 -12.23 -20.24
C LYS A 136 -2.10 -13.66 -19.72
N GLU A 137 -2.80 -13.83 -18.61
CA GLU A 137 -2.95 -15.10 -17.90
C GLU A 137 -4.15 -15.94 -18.38
N SER A 138 -4.85 -15.49 -19.42
CA SER A 138 -5.98 -16.20 -20.05
C SER A 138 -7.10 -16.53 -19.05
N PHE A 139 -7.48 -15.55 -18.23
CA PHE A 139 -8.65 -15.66 -17.35
C PHE A 139 -9.91 -16.00 -18.15
N LYS A 140 -10.87 -16.63 -17.48
CA LYS A 140 -12.16 -16.99 -18.09
C LYS A 140 -12.93 -15.73 -18.47
N GLU A 141 -13.80 -15.86 -19.48
CA GLU A 141 -14.62 -14.76 -19.96
C GLU A 141 -15.51 -14.16 -18.86
N GLU A 142 -16.04 -14.99 -17.96
CA GLU A 142 -16.82 -14.57 -16.79
C GLU A 142 -16.00 -13.70 -15.83
N GLU A 143 -14.77 -14.12 -15.52
CA GLU A 143 -13.84 -13.39 -14.63
C GLU A 143 -13.46 -12.05 -15.25
N MET A 144 -13.16 -12.03 -16.55
CA MET A 144 -12.93 -10.81 -17.31
C MET A 144 -14.16 -9.89 -17.33
N GLY A 145 -15.36 -10.46 -17.41
CA GLY A 145 -16.62 -9.72 -17.30
C GLY A 145 -16.77 -9.00 -15.96
N ARG A 146 -16.45 -9.69 -14.86
CA ARG A 146 -16.48 -9.09 -13.50
C ARG A 146 -15.48 -7.95 -13.37
N ILE A 147 -14.26 -8.12 -13.86
CA ILE A 147 -13.23 -7.07 -13.83
C ILE A 147 -13.67 -5.84 -14.63
N LYS A 148 -14.20 -6.04 -15.84
CA LYS A 148 -14.70 -4.93 -16.68
C LYS A 148 -15.88 -4.19 -16.03
N GLY A 149 -16.83 -4.93 -15.46
CA GLY A 149 -17.95 -4.34 -14.74
C GLY A 149 -17.50 -3.50 -13.54
N ALA A 150 -16.48 -3.95 -12.79
CA ALA A 150 -15.90 -3.19 -11.70
C ALA A 150 -15.19 -1.91 -12.18
N ILE A 151 -14.47 -1.97 -13.31
CA ILE A 151 -13.85 -0.78 -13.94
C ILE A 151 -14.90 0.25 -14.32
N GLU A 152 -15.98 -0.17 -14.99
CA GLU A 152 -17.05 0.74 -15.40
C GLU A 152 -17.73 1.39 -14.18
N ALA A 153 -18.00 0.60 -13.13
CA ALA A 153 -18.57 1.11 -11.89
C ALA A 153 -17.65 2.15 -11.22
N GLU A 154 -16.34 1.92 -11.22
CA GLU A 154 -15.37 2.84 -10.63
C GLU A 154 -15.23 4.14 -11.44
N ILE A 155 -15.24 4.06 -12.78
CA ILE A 155 -15.27 5.23 -13.66
C ILE A 155 -16.50 6.10 -13.37
N GLU A 156 -17.67 5.48 -13.25
CA GLU A 156 -18.91 6.21 -12.92
C GLU A 156 -18.88 6.80 -11.50
N ARG A 157 -18.18 6.15 -10.56
CA ARG A 157 -17.94 6.69 -9.22
C ARG A 157 -17.04 7.92 -9.26
N GLU A 158 -15.92 7.87 -9.98
CA GLU A 158 -14.96 8.99 -10.10
C GLU A 158 -15.59 10.23 -10.72
N LYS A 159 -16.42 10.08 -11.76
CA LYS A 159 -17.16 11.19 -12.39
C LYS A 159 -18.02 12.00 -11.41
N ARG A 160 -18.49 11.40 -10.31
CA ARG A 160 -19.27 12.11 -9.29
C ARG A 160 -18.43 13.04 -8.42
N PHE A 161 -17.14 12.75 -8.28
CA PHE A 161 -16.21 13.54 -7.46
C PHE A 161 -15.55 14.68 -8.25
N TYR A 162 -15.42 14.52 -9.56
CA TYR A 162 -14.81 15.51 -10.46
C TYR A 162 -15.81 15.92 -11.55
N PRO A 163 -16.89 16.65 -11.21
CA PRO A 163 -17.76 17.24 -12.22
C PRO A 163 -16.93 18.27 -13.01
N GLU A 164 -16.91 18.12 -14.34
CA GLU A 164 -16.28 19.06 -15.28
C GLU A 164 -16.80 20.50 -15.12
#